data_AF-A0A9Q1ML40-F1
#
_entry.id   AF-A0A9Q1ML40-F1
#
_cell.length_a   1.000
_cell.length_b   1.000
_cell.length_c   1.000
_cell.angle_alpha   90.00
_cell.angle_beta   90.00
_cell.angle_gamma   90.00
#
_symmetry.space_group_name_H-M   'P 1'
#
loop_
_entity.id
_entity.type
_entity.pdbx_description
1 polymer ?
#
loop_
_entity_poly.entity_id
_entity_poly.type
_entity_poly.pdbx_seq_one_letter_code
_entity_poly.pdbx_strand_id
1 'polypeptide(L)'
;MNDVLNLAASDKEVKAAIEHRISRERIGHVTDLMIFDKRPGYTQPVKAMTFIAELELFRTVFRLPPGYEQWRCVSCLDSVWRLLNLIGCSSFPDDQKRLCLFAALFLPLNDTIYSGNRRKKIPLVDYIIRDSLKLKASDAETVISLHTAAKKILTGLLLREIKECWRVALLLSMLLHPVDILSPSTSFSNERDEVEKRSVLFKTVENAVRTQGLEKVWEMKPLVNGKEIMYHLDIKSGGPDIGEWQQKLLQWQLACPSGTAEECLDWMMKQTVSKRARTNDQ
;
A
#
# COMPACT_ATOMS: atom_id res chain seq x y z
N MET A 1 -9.91 30.89 1.34
CA MET A 1 -8.46 30.61 1.46
C MET A 1 -7.77 31.68 0.65
N ASN A 2 -6.81 32.42 1.22
CA ASN A 2 -6.32 33.69 0.62
C ASN A 2 -5.54 33.44 -0.68
N ASP A 3 -6.07 33.92 -1.80
CA ASP A 3 -5.45 33.81 -3.13
C ASP A 3 -4.01 34.35 -3.17
N VAL A 4 -3.72 35.35 -2.35
CA VAL A 4 -2.36 35.92 -2.19
C VAL A 4 -1.36 34.90 -1.65
N LEU A 5 -1.77 34.05 -0.69
CA LEU A 5 -0.90 33.01 -0.15
C LEU A 5 -0.66 31.89 -1.15
N ASN A 6 -1.68 31.54 -1.93
CA ASN A 6 -1.56 30.52 -2.97
C ASN A 6 -0.64 30.99 -4.10
N LEU A 7 -0.76 32.25 -4.51
CA LEU A 7 0.12 32.89 -5.49
C LEU A 7 1.56 32.95 -5.00
N ALA A 8 1.78 33.37 -3.75
CA ALA A 8 3.11 33.44 -3.16
C ALA A 8 3.75 32.05 -3.00
N ALA A 9 3.00 31.03 -2.56
CA ALA A 9 3.53 29.68 -2.40
C ALA A 9 3.77 28.95 -3.74
N SER A 10 3.09 29.38 -4.81
CA SER A 10 3.30 28.87 -6.17
C SER A 10 4.47 29.55 -6.90
N ASP A 11 5.02 30.62 -6.32
CA ASP A 11 6.16 31.36 -6.87
C ASP A 11 7.45 30.52 -6.92
N LYS A 12 8.22 30.69 -7.99
CA LYS A 12 9.44 29.91 -8.24
C LYS A 12 10.55 30.20 -7.23
N GLU A 13 10.68 31.45 -6.77
CA GLU A 13 11.66 31.83 -5.74
C GLU A 13 11.29 31.21 -4.40
N VAL A 14 10.00 31.16 -4.06
CA VAL A 14 9.52 30.51 -2.84
C VAL A 14 9.76 29.00 -2.89
N LYS A 15 9.47 28.35 -4.01
CA LYS A 15 9.79 26.93 -4.24
C LYS A 15 11.29 26.65 -4.10
N ALA A 16 12.14 27.48 -4.71
CA ALA A 16 13.59 27.38 -4.60
C ALA A 16 14.09 27.62 -3.16
N ALA A 17 13.48 28.57 -2.44
CA ALA A 17 13.80 28.81 -1.05
C ALA A 17 13.44 27.61 -0.16
N ILE A 18 12.28 26.97 -0.38
CA ILE A 18 11.91 25.74 0.32
C ILE A 18 12.92 24.63 0.04
N GLU A 19 13.35 24.48 -1.21
CA GLU A 19 14.29 23.44 -1.61
C GLU A 19 15.70 23.63 -1.02
N HIS A 20 16.20 24.86 -1.01
CA HIS A 20 17.61 25.16 -0.69
C HIS A 20 17.83 25.73 0.71
N ARG A 21 16.81 26.32 1.35
CA ARG A 21 16.96 26.99 2.66
C ARG A 21 16.32 26.22 3.81
N ILE A 22 15.42 25.28 3.54
CA ILE A 22 14.77 24.47 4.58
C ILE A 22 15.43 23.08 4.59
N SER A 23 15.85 22.63 5.79
CA SER A 23 16.43 21.31 5.94
C SER A 23 15.42 20.20 5.63
N ARG A 24 15.93 19.04 5.19
CA ARG A 24 15.09 17.90 4.84
C ARG A 24 14.42 17.29 6.06
N GLU A 25 15.09 17.35 7.20
CA GLU A 25 14.58 16.95 8.51
C GLU A 25 13.37 17.82 8.90
N ARG A 26 13.42 19.13 8.64
CA ARG A 26 12.30 20.03 8.93
C ARG A 26 11.13 19.78 7.99
N ILE A 27 11.38 19.61 6.69
CA ILE A 27 10.34 19.25 5.71
C ILE A 27 9.68 17.94 6.12
N GLY A 28 10.49 16.91 6.38
CA GLY A 28 10.06 15.59 6.82
C GLY A 28 9.17 15.62 8.06
N HIS A 29 9.62 16.32 9.11
CA HIS A 29 8.84 16.46 10.35
C HIS A 29 7.48 17.14 10.13
N VAL A 30 7.43 18.21 9.33
CA VAL A 30 6.18 18.89 9.02
C VAL A 30 5.27 18.01 8.17
N THR A 31 5.81 17.30 7.18
CA THR A 31 5.05 16.36 6.36
C THR A 31 4.49 15.20 7.19
N ASP A 32 5.26 14.64 8.12
CA ASP A 32 4.81 13.58 9.03
C ASP A 32 3.61 14.04 9.87
N LEU A 33 3.67 15.26 10.43
CA LEU A 33 2.55 15.86 11.17
C LEU A 33 1.33 16.16 10.27
N MET A 34 1.55 16.56 9.02
CA MET A 34 0.46 16.76 8.05
C MET A 34 -0.23 15.43 7.71
N ILE A 35 0.53 14.33 7.64
CA ILE A 35 0.00 12.99 7.38
C ILE A 35 -0.76 12.46 8.58
N PHE A 36 -0.18 12.57 9.78
CA PHE A 36 -0.83 12.12 10.99
C PHE A 36 -0.34 12.88 12.22
N ASP A 37 -1.26 13.55 12.90
CA ASP A 37 -1.08 14.15 14.20
C ASP A 37 -2.01 13.48 15.21
N LYS A 38 -1.43 12.88 16.24
CA LYS A 38 -2.17 12.20 17.31
C LYS A 38 -3.13 13.12 18.07
N ARG A 39 -2.98 14.45 17.96
CA ARG A 39 -3.90 15.41 18.59
C ARG A 39 -5.27 15.36 17.91
N PRO A 40 -6.36 15.19 18.68
CA PRO A 40 -7.72 15.12 18.12
C PRO A 40 -8.05 16.35 17.26
N GLY A 41 -8.59 16.13 16.06
CA GLY A 41 -9.03 17.19 15.14
C GLY A 41 -7.94 17.83 14.28
N TYR A 42 -6.65 17.47 14.45
CA TYR A 42 -5.54 18.06 13.68
C TYR A 42 -5.13 17.25 12.44
N THR A 43 -5.49 15.97 12.36
CA THR A 43 -5.15 15.12 11.22
C THR A 43 -6.08 15.40 10.03
N GLN A 44 -5.56 16.07 9.00
CA GLN A 44 -6.25 16.32 7.72
C GLN A 44 -5.33 16.01 6.51
N PRO A 45 -4.89 14.75 6.36
CA PRO A 45 -3.86 14.35 5.39
C PRO A 45 -4.25 14.64 3.95
N VAL A 46 -5.51 14.40 3.60
CA VAL A 46 -6.03 14.64 2.25
C VAL A 46 -5.93 16.12 1.91
N LYS A 47 -6.45 17.00 2.77
CA LYS A 47 -6.43 18.45 2.56
C LYS A 47 -5.00 18.98 2.46
N ALA A 48 -4.11 18.52 3.35
CA ALA A 48 -2.71 18.92 3.33
C ALA A 48 -2.01 18.51 2.02
N MET A 49 -2.18 17.26 1.58
CA MET A 49 -1.57 16.77 0.35
C MET A 49 -2.21 17.38 -0.91
N THR A 50 -3.50 17.69 -0.89
CA THR A 50 -4.16 18.46 -1.96
C THR A 50 -3.51 19.84 -2.11
N PHE A 51 -3.30 20.59 -1.03
CA PHE A 51 -2.62 21.88 -1.12
C PHE A 51 -1.16 21.75 -1.58
N ILE A 52 -0.43 20.75 -1.09
CA ILE A 52 0.95 20.51 -1.57
C ILE A 52 0.95 20.23 -3.09
N ALA A 53 -0.04 19.51 -3.61
CA ALA A 53 -0.17 19.24 -5.04
C ALA A 53 -0.59 20.49 -5.84
N GLU A 54 -1.62 21.22 -5.38
CA GLU A 54 -2.13 22.44 -6.03
C GLU A 54 -1.08 23.57 -6.09
N LEU A 55 -0.24 23.69 -5.06
CA LEU A 55 0.87 24.65 -5.03
C LEU A 55 2.12 24.16 -5.79
N GLU A 56 2.04 23.00 -6.44
CA GLU A 56 3.12 22.31 -7.14
C GLU A 56 4.36 22.06 -6.25
N LEU A 57 4.16 21.95 -4.93
CA LEU A 57 5.21 21.69 -3.96
C LEU A 57 5.50 20.20 -3.80
N PHE A 58 4.64 19.31 -4.31
CA PHE A 58 4.75 17.87 -4.16
C PHE A 58 6.13 17.33 -4.59
N ARG A 59 6.65 17.80 -5.73
CA ARG A 59 7.97 17.41 -6.21
C ARG A 59 9.09 17.92 -5.32
N THR A 60 9.00 19.15 -4.84
CA THR A 60 9.99 19.74 -3.92
C THR A 60 9.98 19.02 -2.55
N VAL A 61 8.79 18.69 -2.05
CA VAL A 61 8.60 18.01 -0.76
C VAL A 61 9.07 16.56 -0.83
N PHE A 62 8.79 15.82 -1.90
CA PHE A 62 9.14 14.39 -1.97
C PHE A 62 10.38 14.07 -2.81
N ARG A 63 10.96 15.05 -3.52
CA ARG A 63 12.09 14.89 -4.45
C ARG A 63 11.84 13.81 -5.51
N LEU A 64 10.66 13.88 -6.12
CA LEU A 64 10.28 12.95 -7.18
C LEU A 64 10.93 13.33 -8.51
N PRO A 65 11.36 12.34 -9.33
CA PRO A 65 11.77 12.63 -10.71
C PRO A 65 10.62 13.22 -11.53
N PRO A 66 10.89 13.77 -12.73
CA PRO A 66 9.82 14.19 -13.61
C PRO A 66 8.99 13.01 -14.13
N GLY A 67 7.72 13.27 -14.48
CA GLY A 67 6.83 12.30 -15.11
C GLY A 67 5.77 11.67 -14.19
N TYR A 68 5.84 11.87 -12.88
CA TYR A 68 4.83 11.31 -11.95
C TYR A 68 3.62 12.22 -11.80
N GLU A 69 2.46 11.56 -11.75
CA GLU A 69 1.14 12.14 -11.52
C GLU A 69 0.84 12.26 -10.02
N GLN A 70 1.19 13.40 -9.43
CA GLN A 70 0.95 13.69 -8.00
C GLN A 70 -0.52 13.51 -7.57
N TRP A 71 -1.47 13.76 -8.48
CA TRP A 71 -2.91 13.61 -8.21
C TRP A 71 -3.28 12.17 -7.86
N ARG A 72 -2.64 11.16 -8.47
CA ARG A 72 -2.89 9.74 -8.17
C ARG A 72 -2.50 9.40 -6.74
N CYS A 73 -1.39 9.95 -6.26
CA CYS A 73 -0.94 9.79 -4.87
C CYS A 73 -1.98 10.35 -3.88
N VAL A 74 -2.49 11.57 -4.16
CA VAL A 74 -3.53 12.22 -3.34
C VAL A 74 -4.84 11.44 -3.38
N SER A 75 -5.27 10.93 -4.54
CA SER A 75 -6.49 10.12 -4.68
C SER A 75 -6.41 8.79 -3.92
N CYS A 76 -5.26 8.11 -3.94
CA CYS A 76 -5.05 6.91 -3.13
C CYS A 76 -5.14 7.21 -1.63
N LEU A 77 -4.51 8.30 -1.19
CA LEU A 77 -4.60 8.76 0.20
C LEU A 77 -6.04 9.08 0.61
N ASP A 78 -6.80 9.79 -0.23
CA ASP A 78 -8.21 10.10 0.03
C ASP A 78 -9.08 8.84 0.16
N SER A 79 -8.89 7.89 -0.75
CA SER A 79 -9.63 6.62 -0.72
C SER A 79 -9.39 5.85 0.59
N VAL A 80 -8.13 5.72 1.00
CA VAL A 80 -7.78 5.04 2.25
C VAL A 80 -8.22 5.84 3.47
N TRP A 81 -8.08 7.17 3.46
CA TRP A 81 -8.55 8.01 4.55
C TRP A 81 -10.05 7.90 4.79
N ARG A 82 -10.86 7.90 3.72
CA ARG A 82 -12.30 7.68 3.80
C ARG A 82 -12.63 6.29 4.34
N LEU A 83 -11.95 5.26 3.82
CA LEU A 83 -12.13 3.88 4.29
C LEU A 83 -11.80 3.74 5.78
N LEU A 84 -10.66 4.29 6.23
CA LEU A 84 -10.26 4.28 7.64
C LEU A 84 -11.32 4.93 8.55
N ASN A 85 -11.94 6.02 8.10
CA ASN A 85 -13.01 6.68 8.85
C ASN A 85 -14.30 5.85 8.86
N LEU A 86 -14.65 5.18 7.75
CA LEU A 86 -15.83 4.32 7.65
C LEU A 86 -15.73 3.05 8.52
N ILE A 87 -14.56 2.40 8.53
CA ILE A 87 -14.33 1.17 9.32
C ILE A 87 -14.07 1.44 10.81
N GLY A 88 -14.03 2.71 11.21
CA GLY A 88 -13.74 3.17 12.56
C GLY A 88 -12.24 3.32 12.81
N CYS A 89 -11.72 4.52 12.64
CA CYS A 89 -10.29 4.84 12.73
C CYS A 89 -9.69 4.52 14.12
N SER A 90 -10.48 4.55 15.20
CA SER A 90 -10.06 4.15 16.55
C SER A 90 -9.60 2.69 16.66
N SER A 91 -9.87 1.88 15.63
CA SER A 91 -9.53 0.47 15.59
C SER A 91 -8.05 0.14 15.47
N PHE A 92 -7.28 1.08 14.93
CA PHE A 92 -5.86 0.90 14.70
C PHE A 92 -5.04 1.68 15.74
N PRO A 93 -3.85 1.20 16.13
CA PRO A 93 -2.85 2.02 16.80
C PRO A 93 -2.45 3.21 15.93
N ASP A 94 -2.13 4.34 16.56
CA ASP A 94 -1.79 5.59 15.87
C ASP A 94 -0.61 5.44 14.90
N ASP A 95 0.44 4.72 15.30
CA ASP A 95 1.59 4.45 14.42
C ASP A 95 1.18 3.65 13.16
N GLN A 96 0.24 2.71 13.29
CA GLN A 96 -0.26 1.94 12.15
C GLN A 96 -1.11 2.80 11.20
N LYS A 97 -1.92 3.72 11.73
CA LYS A 97 -2.67 4.68 10.89
C LYS A 97 -1.71 5.54 10.09
N ARG A 98 -0.70 6.11 10.75
CA ARG A 98 0.31 6.94 10.10
C ARG A 98 1.02 6.18 8.98
N LEU A 99 1.48 4.95 9.24
CA LEU A 99 2.14 4.11 8.23
C LEU A 99 1.19 3.71 7.09
N CYS A 100 -0.08 3.44 7.40
CA CYS A 100 -1.12 3.17 6.41
C CYS A 100 -1.33 4.36 5.47
N LEU A 101 -1.32 5.59 6.00
CA LEU A 101 -1.48 6.81 5.20
C LEU A 101 -0.27 7.08 4.31
N PHE A 102 0.96 6.85 4.81
CA PHE A 102 2.15 6.88 3.95
C PHE A 102 2.11 5.79 2.87
N ALA A 103 1.70 4.58 3.23
CA ALA A 103 1.53 3.49 2.26
C ALA A 103 0.48 3.86 1.21
N ALA A 104 -0.64 4.46 1.59
CA ALA A 104 -1.65 4.93 0.65
C ALA A 104 -1.11 6.02 -0.28
N LEU A 105 -0.44 7.04 0.26
CA LEU A 105 0.10 8.15 -0.49
C LEU A 105 1.13 7.70 -1.54
N PHE A 106 2.00 6.76 -1.19
CA PHE A 106 3.07 6.27 -2.07
C PHE A 106 2.74 4.99 -2.82
N LEU A 107 1.50 4.48 -2.72
CA LEU A 107 1.07 3.27 -3.41
C LEU A 107 1.31 3.33 -4.93
N PRO A 108 1.04 4.45 -5.64
CA PRO A 108 1.31 4.55 -7.08
C PRO A 108 2.79 4.46 -7.46
N LEU A 109 3.70 4.58 -6.49
CA LEU A 109 5.15 4.63 -6.69
C LEU A 109 5.85 3.32 -6.26
N ASN A 110 5.11 2.31 -5.80
CA ASN A 110 5.67 1.15 -5.11
C ASN A 110 6.56 0.24 -5.96
N ASP A 111 6.35 0.18 -7.28
CA ASP A 111 7.16 -0.59 -8.23
C ASP A 111 8.26 0.25 -8.89
N THR A 112 8.39 1.52 -8.49
CA THR A 112 9.36 2.43 -9.09
C THR A 112 10.73 2.27 -8.43
N ILE A 113 11.77 2.19 -9.26
CA ILE A 113 13.16 2.17 -8.82
C ILE A 113 13.78 3.55 -9.03
N TYR A 114 14.38 4.09 -7.98
CA TYR A 114 15.20 5.29 -8.05
C TYR A 114 16.65 4.91 -8.35
N SER A 115 17.17 5.46 -9.45
CA SER A 115 18.58 5.42 -9.81
C SER A 115 19.17 6.82 -9.69
N GLY A 116 19.58 7.21 -8.48
CA GLY A 116 20.31 8.46 -8.28
C GLY A 116 21.74 8.41 -8.85
N ASN A 117 22.55 9.44 -8.53
CA ASN A 117 23.96 9.53 -8.97
C ASN A 117 24.86 8.39 -8.48
N ARG A 118 24.44 7.65 -7.45
CA ARG A 118 25.13 6.46 -6.96
C ARG A 118 24.44 5.25 -7.62
N ARG A 119 25.19 4.39 -8.33
CA ARG A 119 24.75 3.19 -9.08
C ARG A 119 23.86 2.17 -8.33
N LYS A 120 23.42 2.44 -7.10
CA LYS A 120 22.52 1.57 -6.33
C LYS A 120 21.08 1.79 -6.78
N LYS A 121 20.45 0.72 -7.25
CA LYS A 121 19.00 0.66 -7.47
C LYS A 121 18.32 0.56 -6.10
N ILE A 122 17.57 1.58 -5.71
CA ILE A 122 16.78 1.57 -4.47
C ILE A 122 15.30 1.78 -4.80
N PRO A 123 14.37 1.14 -4.09
CA PRO A 123 12.95 1.44 -4.23
C PRO A 123 12.69 2.94 -4.02
N LEU A 124 11.88 3.57 -4.87
CA LEU A 124 11.62 5.00 -4.77
C LEU A 124 10.96 5.37 -3.44
N VAL A 125 10.08 4.51 -2.92
CA VAL A 125 9.45 4.67 -1.60
C VAL A 125 10.48 4.68 -0.47
N ASP A 126 11.52 3.84 -0.55
CA ASP A 126 12.63 3.83 0.42
C ASP A 126 13.36 5.17 0.43
N TYR A 127 13.72 5.65 -0.76
CA TYR A 127 14.37 6.94 -0.96
C TYR A 127 13.51 8.10 -0.43
N ILE A 128 12.21 8.12 -0.74
CA ILE A 128 11.31 9.19 -0.28
C ILE A 128 11.29 9.24 1.26
N ILE A 129 11.08 8.10 1.92
CA ILE A 129 10.93 8.07 3.37
C ILE A 129 12.27 8.37 4.07
N ARG A 130 13.37 7.73 3.65
CA ARG A 130 14.66 7.80 4.36
C ARG A 130 15.53 8.98 3.95
N ASP A 131 15.65 9.25 2.65
CA ASP A 131 16.59 10.26 2.15
C ASP A 131 15.91 11.61 1.95
N SER A 132 14.67 11.61 1.45
CA SER A 132 13.93 12.83 1.16
C SER A 132 13.28 13.40 2.42
N LEU A 133 12.50 12.60 3.15
CA LEU A 133 11.78 13.02 4.36
C LEU A 133 12.58 12.78 5.65
N LYS A 134 13.72 12.07 5.61
CA LYS A 134 14.55 11.81 6.80
C LYS A 134 13.80 11.12 7.95
N LEU A 135 12.81 10.28 7.63
CA LEU A 135 12.08 9.44 8.59
C LEU A 135 12.85 8.16 8.91
N LYS A 136 12.33 7.34 9.85
CA LYS A 136 13.04 6.14 10.32
C LYS A 136 13.15 5.09 9.22
N ALA A 137 14.25 4.34 9.22
CA ALA A 137 14.43 3.20 8.31
C ALA A 137 13.31 2.15 8.48
N SER A 138 12.90 1.88 9.73
CA SER A 138 11.80 0.98 10.04
C SER A 138 10.45 1.41 9.44
N ASP A 139 10.21 2.71 9.29
CA ASP A 139 9.00 3.22 8.64
C ASP A 139 9.00 2.87 7.15
N ALA A 140 10.15 3.06 6.48
CA ALA A 140 10.30 2.73 5.06
C ALA A 140 10.13 1.22 4.80
N GLU A 141 10.78 0.39 5.61
CA GLU A 141 10.65 -1.06 5.56
C GLU A 141 9.18 -1.49 5.75
N THR A 142 8.49 -0.91 6.73
CA THR A 142 7.08 -1.24 6.99
C THR A 142 6.18 -0.80 5.84
N VAL A 143 6.35 0.40 5.28
CA VAL A 143 5.54 0.86 4.14
C VAL A 143 5.73 -0.04 2.91
N ILE A 144 6.98 -0.43 2.60
CA ILE A 144 7.28 -1.35 1.50
C ILE A 144 6.68 -2.73 1.75
N SER A 145 6.75 -3.22 3.00
CA SER A 145 6.12 -4.47 3.41
C SER A 145 4.60 -4.42 3.25
N LEU A 146 3.94 -3.31 3.64
CA LEU A 146 2.50 -3.11 3.44
C LEU A 146 2.11 -3.14 1.96
N HIS A 147 2.88 -2.51 1.08
CA HIS A 147 2.64 -2.59 -0.37
C HIS A 147 2.74 -4.03 -0.90
N THR A 148 3.77 -4.76 -0.45
CA THR A 148 3.99 -6.16 -0.85
C THR A 148 2.88 -7.06 -0.35
N ALA A 149 2.51 -6.94 0.93
CA ALA A 149 1.44 -7.68 1.56
C ALA A 149 0.10 -7.42 0.88
N ALA A 150 -0.23 -6.17 0.55
CA ALA A 150 -1.47 -5.82 -0.14
C ALA A 150 -1.60 -6.54 -1.51
N LYS A 151 -0.52 -6.53 -2.31
CA LYS A 151 -0.48 -7.26 -3.60
C LYS A 151 -0.65 -8.77 -3.40
N LYS A 152 0.02 -9.32 -2.39
CA LYS A 152 -0.02 -10.75 -2.08
C LYS A 152 -1.37 -11.22 -1.57
N ILE A 153 -2.03 -10.44 -0.71
CA ILE A 153 -3.41 -10.70 -0.26
C ILE A 153 -4.35 -10.74 -1.46
N LEU A 154 -4.35 -9.69 -2.29
CA LEU A 154 -5.27 -9.59 -3.43
C LEU A 154 -5.05 -10.75 -4.43
N THR A 155 -3.79 -10.99 -4.80
CA THR A 155 -3.43 -12.08 -5.72
C THR A 155 -3.79 -13.44 -5.12
N GLY A 156 -3.48 -13.65 -3.84
CA GLY A 156 -3.79 -14.90 -3.13
C GLY A 156 -5.29 -15.18 -3.07
N LEU A 157 -6.12 -14.18 -2.78
CA LEU A 157 -7.57 -14.34 -2.75
C LEU A 157 -8.13 -14.74 -4.14
N LEU A 158 -7.71 -14.05 -5.20
CA LEU A 158 -8.11 -14.37 -6.57
C LEU A 158 -7.69 -15.80 -6.97
N LEU A 159 -6.45 -16.18 -6.67
CA LEU A 159 -5.92 -17.50 -6.97
C LEU A 159 -6.64 -18.61 -6.19
N ARG A 160 -7.13 -18.34 -4.98
CA ARG A 160 -7.94 -19.29 -4.21
C ARG A 160 -9.35 -19.49 -4.77
N GLU A 161 -9.90 -18.44 -5.38
CA GLU A 161 -11.21 -18.51 -6.04
C GLU A 161 -11.13 -19.34 -7.33
N ILE A 162 -10.14 -19.05 -8.18
CA ILE A 162 -9.99 -19.70 -9.50
C ILE A 162 -9.28 -21.06 -9.45
N LYS A 163 -8.50 -21.34 -8.39
CA LYS A 163 -7.79 -22.61 -8.13
C LYS A 163 -6.91 -23.07 -9.30
N GLU A 164 -6.98 -24.34 -9.70
CA GLU A 164 -6.13 -24.94 -10.74
C GLU A 164 -6.25 -24.23 -12.09
N CYS A 165 -7.37 -23.52 -12.33
CA CYS A 165 -7.63 -22.80 -13.57
C CYS A 165 -6.87 -21.47 -13.68
N TRP A 166 -6.08 -21.04 -12.70
CA TRP A 166 -5.44 -19.72 -12.71
C TRP A 166 -4.53 -19.47 -13.92
N ARG A 167 -3.80 -20.50 -14.39
CA ARG A 167 -2.95 -20.40 -15.58
C ARG A 167 -3.78 -20.17 -16.85
N VAL A 168 -4.95 -20.80 -16.94
CA VAL A 168 -5.89 -20.63 -18.05
C VAL A 168 -6.51 -19.23 -18.00
N ALA A 169 -6.92 -18.76 -16.82
CA ALA A 169 -7.42 -17.41 -16.63
C ALA A 169 -6.36 -16.35 -16.97
N LEU A 170 -5.10 -16.57 -16.60
CA LEU A 170 -3.98 -15.71 -16.97
C LEU A 170 -3.75 -15.69 -18.49
N LEU A 171 -3.85 -16.84 -19.17
CA LEU A 171 -3.74 -16.89 -20.62
C LEU A 171 -4.84 -16.08 -21.31
N LEU A 172 -6.09 -16.22 -20.84
CA LEU A 172 -7.23 -15.46 -21.35
C LEU A 172 -7.08 -13.95 -21.08
N SER A 173 -6.55 -13.55 -19.93
CA SER A 173 -6.35 -12.13 -19.62
C SER A 173 -5.34 -11.45 -20.54
N MET A 174 -4.41 -12.20 -21.15
CA MET A 174 -3.50 -11.66 -22.17
C MET A 174 -4.23 -11.20 -23.45
N LEU A 175 -5.43 -11.73 -23.72
CA LEU A 175 -6.28 -11.28 -24.82
C LEU A 175 -7.13 -10.07 -24.44
N LEU A 176 -7.48 -9.93 -23.15
CA LEU A 176 -8.34 -8.86 -22.64
C LEU A 176 -7.57 -7.54 -22.39
N HIS A 177 -6.25 -7.61 -22.27
CA HIS A 177 -5.41 -6.42 -22.08
C HIS A 177 -4.63 -6.06 -23.36
N PRO A 178 -4.71 -4.80 -23.83
CA PRO A 178 -3.80 -4.32 -24.85
C PRO A 178 -2.37 -4.33 -24.29
N VAL A 179 -1.43 -4.83 -25.10
CA VAL A 179 -0.03 -5.10 -24.75
C VAL A 179 0.77 -3.81 -24.48
N ASP A 180 0.18 -2.64 -24.74
CA ASP A 180 0.83 -1.33 -24.67
C ASP A 180 1.14 -0.81 -23.25
N ILE A 181 0.76 -1.51 -22.19
CA ILE A 181 1.02 -1.06 -20.80
C ILE A 181 2.53 -1.07 -20.47
N LEU A 182 3.33 -1.86 -21.18
CA LEU A 182 4.76 -2.03 -20.90
C LEU A 182 5.70 -1.41 -21.95
N SER A 183 5.17 -0.89 -23.06
CA SER A 183 6.02 -0.33 -24.12
C SER A 183 5.26 0.71 -24.96
N PRO A 184 5.30 2.01 -24.60
CA PRO A 184 4.54 3.07 -25.28
C PRO A 184 5.15 3.51 -26.63
N SER A 185 5.90 2.64 -27.31
CA SER A 185 6.53 2.98 -28.58
C SER A 185 6.50 1.81 -29.54
N THR A 186 5.49 1.71 -30.41
CA THR A 186 5.64 1.76 -31.88
C THR A 186 4.31 1.50 -32.59
N SER A 187 4.09 2.32 -33.63
CA SER A 187 3.14 2.15 -34.72
C SER A 187 3.13 0.74 -35.34
N PHE A 188 1.94 0.24 -35.69
CA PHE A 188 1.65 -0.95 -36.50
C PHE A 188 2.62 -2.13 -36.28
N SER A 189 2.48 -2.81 -35.14
CA SER A 189 3.16 -4.07 -34.87
C SER A 189 2.49 -5.24 -35.62
N ASN A 190 3.32 -6.18 -36.07
CA ASN A 190 2.86 -7.39 -36.73
C ASN A 190 2.23 -8.33 -35.67
N GLU A 191 1.18 -9.09 -36.01
CA GLU A 191 0.49 -9.99 -35.05
C GLU A 191 1.44 -10.95 -34.31
N ARG A 192 2.52 -11.38 -34.97
CA ARG A 192 3.54 -12.27 -34.39
C ARG A 192 4.32 -11.59 -33.27
N ASP A 193 4.60 -10.29 -33.38
CA ASP A 193 5.32 -9.52 -32.37
C ASP A 193 4.45 -9.31 -31.12
N GLU A 194 3.14 -9.15 -31.31
CA GLU A 194 2.17 -9.03 -30.22
C GLU A 194 2.02 -10.34 -29.42
N VAL A 195 1.99 -11.48 -30.10
CA VAL A 195 1.96 -12.79 -29.43
C VAL A 195 3.22 -13.03 -28.61
N GLU A 196 4.40 -12.66 -29.11
CA GLU A 196 5.66 -12.83 -28.37
C GLU A 196 5.70 -11.92 -27.12
N LYS A 197 5.28 -10.65 -27.24
CA LYS A 197 5.17 -9.75 -26.08
C LYS A 197 4.22 -10.32 -25.01
N ARG A 198 3.07 -10.87 -25.41
CA ARG A 198 2.13 -11.55 -24.49
C ARG A 198 2.75 -12.79 -23.85
N SER A 199 3.53 -13.58 -24.59
CA SER A 199 4.27 -14.75 -24.07
C SER A 199 5.27 -14.34 -22.99
N VAL A 200 6.02 -13.26 -23.21
CA VAL A 200 6.95 -12.70 -22.21
C VAL A 200 6.19 -12.27 -20.96
N LEU A 201 5.11 -11.49 -21.12
CA LEU A 201 4.30 -11.02 -20.00
C LEU A 201 3.69 -12.18 -19.19
N PHE A 202 3.12 -13.17 -19.88
CA PHE A 202 2.59 -14.38 -19.25
C PHE A 202 3.65 -15.05 -18.36
N LYS A 203 4.86 -15.27 -18.89
CA LYS A 203 5.96 -15.90 -18.14
C LYS A 203 6.41 -15.03 -16.97
N THR A 204 6.44 -13.70 -17.12
CA THR A 204 6.77 -12.78 -16.02
C THR A 204 5.77 -12.89 -14.88
N VAL A 205 4.46 -12.85 -15.17
CA VAL A 205 3.41 -12.95 -14.15
C VAL A 205 3.40 -14.34 -13.51
N GLU A 206 3.51 -15.40 -14.32
CA GLU A 206 3.58 -16.78 -13.85
C GLU A 206 4.77 -16.99 -12.90
N ASN A 207 5.94 -16.47 -13.26
CA ASN A 207 7.10 -16.55 -12.41
C ASN A 207 6.92 -15.74 -11.12
N ALA A 208 6.29 -14.56 -11.17
CA ALA A 208 6.00 -13.77 -9.98
C ALA A 208 5.07 -14.50 -9.00
N VAL A 209 4.03 -15.18 -9.49
CA VAL A 209 3.13 -16.03 -8.68
C VAL A 209 3.92 -17.15 -8.01
N ARG A 210 4.83 -17.80 -8.75
CA ARG A 210 5.69 -18.86 -8.23
C ARG A 210 6.67 -18.37 -7.17
N THR A 211 7.41 -17.28 -7.44
CA THR A 211 8.41 -16.73 -6.51
C THR A 211 7.78 -16.20 -5.23
N GLN A 212 6.52 -15.78 -5.28
CA GLN A 212 5.76 -15.38 -4.09
C GLN A 212 5.16 -16.56 -3.32
N GLY A 213 5.34 -17.81 -3.79
CA GLY A 213 4.78 -19.01 -3.16
C GLY A 213 3.26 -19.12 -3.29
N LEU A 214 2.68 -18.52 -4.34
CA LEU A 214 1.23 -18.49 -4.54
C LEU A 214 0.70 -19.53 -5.54
N GLU A 215 1.59 -20.30 -6.20
CA GLU A 215 1.24 -21.22 -7.28
C GLU A 215 0.18 -22.27 -6.91
N LYS A 216 0.09 -22.66 -5.64
CA LYS A 216 -0.90 -23.60 -5.09
C LYS A 216 -1.62 -23.07 -3.86
N VAL A 217 -1.82 -21.76 -3.79
CA VAL A 217 -2.33 -21.10 -2.58
C VAL A 217 -3.72 -21.58 -2.13
N TRP A 218 -4.51 -22.21 -3.00
CA TRP A 218 -5.78 -22.87 -2.64
C TRP A 218 -5.62 -24.13 -1.79
N GLU A 219 -4.47 -24.79 -1.86
CA GLU A 219 -4.12 -25.94 -1.01
C GLU A 219 -3.64 -25.52 0.38
N MET A 220 -3.36 -24.22 0.59
CA MET A 220 -2.90 -23.68 1.87
C MET A 220 -3.95 -23.94 2.96
N LYS A 221 -3.53 -24.67 4.00
CA LYS A 221 -4.34 -24.98 5.17
C LYS A 221 -4.29 -23.84 6.18
N PRO A 222 -5.40 -23.55 6.88
CA PRO A 222 -5.40 -22.64 8.01
C PRO A 222 -4.39 -23.09 9.08
N LEU A 223 -3.59 -22.16 9.62
CA LEU A 223 -2.66 -22.44 10.73
C LEU A 223 -3.39 -22.84 12.01
N VAL A 224 -4.59 -22.29 12.19
CA VAL A 224 -5.44 -22.46 13.36
C VAL A 224 -6.81 -22.94 12.89
N ASN A 225 -7.33 -24.01 13.47
CA ASN A 225 -8.63 -24.57 13.08
C ASN A 225 -9.80 -23.90 13.83
N GLY A 226 -11.03 -24.18 13.40
CA GLY A 226 -12.22 -23.55 13.98
C GLY A 226 -12.40 -23.78 15.49
N LYS A 227 -11.98 -24.95 16.01
CA LYS A 227 -12.07 -25.25 17.46
C LYS A 227 -11.06 -24.43 18.26
N GLU A 228 -9.85 -24.27 17.75
CA GLU A 228 -8.82 -23.44 18.38
C GLU A 228 -9.24 -21.97 18.40
N ILE A 229 -9.81 -21.46 17.30
CA ILE A 229 -10.39 -20.10 17.25
C ILE A 229 -11.49 -19.93 18.32
N MET A 230 -12.42 -20.89 18.42
CA MET A 230 -13.49 -20.84 19.42
C MET A 230 -12.94 -20.77 20.84
N TYR A 231 -11.98 -21.63 21.16
CA TYR A 231 -11.38 -21.72 22.48
C TYR A 231 -10.65 -20.42 22.86
N HIS A 232 -9.77 -19.93 21.98
CA HIS A 232 -8.93 -18.77 22.28
C HIS A 232 -9.66 -17.42 22.24
N LEU A 233 -10.73 -17.30 21.45
CA LEU A 233 -11.51 -16.07 21.34
C LEU A 233 -12.77 -16.05 22.21
N ASP A 234 -13.01 -17.12 22.99
CA ASP A 234 -14.20 -17.30 23.83
C ASP A 234 -15.52 -17.16 23.02
N ILE A 235 -15.55 -17.80 21.84
CA ILE A 235 -16.72 -17.79 20.95
C ILE A 235 -17.59 -19.01 21.29
N LYS A 236 -18.81 -18.74 21.78
CA LYS A 236 -19.69 -19.75 22.41
C LYS A 236 -20.36 -20.71 21.43
N SER A 237 -20.56 -20.33 20.17
CA SER A 237 -21.17 -21.20 19.17
C SER A 237 -20.50 -21.06 17.81
N GLY A 238 -20.34 -22.19 17.12
CA GLY A 238 -19.92 -22.19 15.73
C GLY A 238 -20.93 -21.49 14.82
N GLY A 239 -20.46 -20.92 13.71
CA GLY A 239 -21.33 -20.17 12.80
C GLY A 239 -20.61 -19.09 11.99
N PRO A 240 -21.34 -18.05 11.55
CA PRO A 240 -20.81 -16.97 10.70
C PRO A 240 -19.56 -16.29 11.27
N ASP A 241 -19.48 -16.11 12.59
CA ASP A 241 -18.34 -15.48 13.25
C ASP A 241 -17.03 -16.26 13.06
N ILE A 242 -17.09 -17.60 13.10
CA ILE A 242 -15.93 -18.44 12.80
C ILE A 242 -15.54 -18.30 11.33
N GLY A 243 -16.51 -18.20 10.42
CA GLY A 243 -16.27 -17.94 9.01
C GLY A 243 -15.54 -16.61 8.78
N GLU A 244 -15.95 -15.54 9.46
CA GLU A 244 -15.25 -14.23 9.43
C GLU A 244 -13.80 -14.38 9.92
N TRP A 245 -13.58 -15.08 11.03
CA TRP A 245 -12.24 -15.31 11.57
C TRP A 245 -11.37 -16.19 10.67
N GLN A 246 -11.95 -17.19 10.01
CA GLN A 246 -11.24 -18.02 9.04
C GLN A 246 -10.85 -17.23 7.79
N GLN A 247 -11.69 -16.30 7.32
CA GLN A 247 -11.33 -15.39 6.23
C GLN A 247 -10.20 -14.43 6.64
N LYS A 248 -10.27 -13.89 7.86
CA LYS A 248 -9.21 -13.04 8.43
C LYS A 248 -7.89 -13.78 8.60
N LEU A 249 -7.94 -15.00 9.11
CA LEU A 249 -6.81 -15.92 9.22
C LEU A 249 -6.16 -16.14 7.85
N LEU A 250 -6.98 -16.39 6.82
CA LEU A 250 -6.49 -16.58 5.47
C LEU A 250 -5.75 -15.34 4.94
N GLN A 251 -6.32 -14.15 5.10
CA GLN A 251 -5.67 -12.89 4.69
C GLN A 251 -4.37 -12.66 5.47
N TRP A 252 -4.36 -12.96 6.76
CA TRP A 252 -3.16 -12.87 7.60
C TRP A 252 -2.06 -13.82 7.12
N GLN A 253 -2.38 -15.08 6.82
CA GLN A 253 -1.41 -16.06 6.29
C GLN A 253 -0.85 -15.65 4.92
N LEU A 254 -1.66 -15.00 4.07
CA LEU A 254 -1.18 -14.44 2.81
C LEU A 254 -0.21 -13.28 3.04
N ALA A 255 -0.50 -12.41 4.01
CA ALA A 255 0.35 -11.28 4.37
C ALA A 255 1.64 -11.70 5.09
N CYS A 256 1.57 -12.75 5.91
CA CYS A 256 2.64 -13.26 6.77
C CYS A 256 2.88 -14.76 6.51
N PRO A 257 3.53 -15.13 5.39
CA PRO A 257 3.63 -16.54 4.96
C PRO A 257 4.47 -17.42 5.89
N SER A 258 5.41 -16.81 6.62
CA SER A 258 6.27 -17.47 7.61
C SER A 258 5.74 -17.38 9.03
N GLY A 259 4.54 -16.83 9.23
CA GLY A 259 3.97 -16.64 10.55
C GLY A 259 3.58 -17.97 11.21
N THR A 260 3.70 -18.04 12.54
CA THR A 260 3.35 -19.24 13.30
C THR A 260 1.89 -19.23 13.77
N ALA A 261 1.40 -20.38 14.24
CA ALA A 261 0.07 -20.47 14.84
C ALA A 261 -0.05 -19.57 16.09
N GLU A 262 1.01 -19.49 16.90
CA GLU A 262 1.06 -18.64 18.10
C GLU A 262 1.00 -17.15 17.75
N GLU A 263 1.79 -16.70 16.78
CA GLU A 263 1.76 -15.31 16.30
C GLU A 263 0.38 -14.94 15.73
N CYS A 264 -0.25 -15.87 15.03
CA CYS A 264 -1.58 -15.68 14.50
C CYS A 264 -2.63 -15.56 15.62
N LEU A 265 -2.57 -16.41 16.64
CA LEU A 265 -3.48 -16.36 17.79
C LEU A 265 -3.32 -15.07 18.59
N ASP A 266 -2.08 -14.64 18.85
CA ASP A 266 -1.79 -13.36 19.51
C ASP A 266 -2.38 -12.18 18.72
N TRP A 267 -2.22 -12.18 17.39
CA TRP A 267 -2.85 -11.18 16.54
C TRP A 267 -4.37 -11.19 16.64
N MET A 268 -5.02 -12.38 16.59
CA MET A 268 -6.47 -12.49 16.71
C MET A 268 -6.99 -11.97 18.06
N MET A 269 -6.29 -12.28 19.16
CA MET A 269 -6.65 -11.80 20.50
C MET A 269 -6.54 -10.28 20.62
N LYS A 270 -5.50 -9.67 20.06
CA LYS A 270 -5.37 -8.20 20.03
C LYS A 270 -6.53 -7.54 19.27
N GLN A 271 -7.01 -8.18 18.21
CA GLN A 271 -8.16 -7.71 17.44
C GLN A 271 -9.48 -7.81 18.23
N THR A 272 -9.70 -8.86 19.02
CA THR A 272 -10.94 -8.99 19.84
C THR A 272 -10.98 -8.02 21.01
N VAL A 273 -9.85 -7.78 21.69
CA VAL A 273 -9.77 -6.77 22.76
C VAL A 273 -10.11 -5.39 22.22
N SER A 274 -9.55 -5.04 21.05
CA SER A 274 -9.87 -3.77 20.38
C SER A 274 -11.34 -3.69 19.93
N LYS A 275 -11.97 -4.79 19.52
CA LYS A 275 -13.42 -4.83 19.23
C LYS A 275 -14.27 -4.65 20.50
N ARG A 276 -13.98 -5.35 21.60
CA ARG A 276 -14.76 -5.31 22.86
C ARG A 276 -14.67 -3.96 23.56
N ALA A 277 -13.52 -3.28 23.50
CA ALA A 277 -13.39 -1.92 24.01
C ALA A 277 -14.34 -0.93 23.31
N ARG A 278 -14.74 -1.21 22.05
CA ARG A 278 -15.64 -0.34 21.27
C ARG A 278 -17.13 -0.56 21.54
N THR A 279 -17.53 -1.76 21.96
CA THR A 279 -18.93 -2.07 22.26
C THR A 279 -19.38 -1.57 23.64
N ASN A 280 -18.43 -1.29 24.54
CA ASN A 280 -18.72 -0.77 25.88
C ASN A 280 -18.74 0.78 25.95
N ASP A 281 -18.30 1.46 24.90
CA ASP A 281 -18.27 2.93 24.77
C ASP A 281 -19.42 3.47 23.88
N GLN A 282 -20.41 2.63 23.54
CA GLN A 282 -21.65 3.00 22.84
C GLN A 282 -22.87 2.79 23.74
#